data_AF-A0A0P1NVB5-F1
#
_entry.id   AF-A0A0P1NVB5-F1
#
_cell.length_a   1.000
_cell.length_b   1.000
_cell.length_c   1.000
_cell.angle_alpha   90.00
_cell.angle_beta   90.00
_cell.angle_gamma   90.00
#
_symmetry.space_group_name_H-M   'P 1'
#
loop_
_entity.id
_entity.type
_entity.pdbx_description
1 polymer ?
#
loop_
_entity_poly.entity_id
_entity_poly.type
_entity_poly.pdbx_seq_one_letter_code
_entity_poly.pdbx_strand_id
1 'polypeptide(L)'
;MRKLILLSLALFLFSCSKPTDTDLTADKQLKFDDSPTTLLNESLNEFENLHEWILAGRPMGKQNAVFKFDKSTADSVWIYGDTLPGGLGVVITEKHSYPKGLLLITKNYKYGDYANLKIVSITERFISWSQYNNSPETKIKTELTFESAPSKTIITHITKWTKGIQTRETYYFREPVITIDNSRGIKTVRQADPNNEVIVTETRDLTTNKLLQSRWTGPSSTYPGGFFTRTNNYEDGNLVSWTKTTTVGQGDGSIIKYIDRYP
;
A
#
# COMPACT_ATOMS: atom_id res chain seq x y z
N MET A 1 10.22 57.05 52.30
CA MET A 1 11.05 55.93 51.80
C MET A 1 10.28 54.63 51.97
N ARG A 2 10.49 53.70 51.02
CA ARG A 2 9.90 52.36 50.87
C ARG A 2 8.56 52.29 50.13
N LYS A 3 8.71 51.98 48.83
CA LYS A 3 7.72 51.39 47.93
C LYS A 3 7.31 50.02 48.46
N LEU A 4 6.02 49.69 48.41
CA LEU A 4 5.61 48.32 48.10
C LEU A 4 4.47 48.40 47.08
N ILE A 5 4.75 47.79 45.94
CA ILE A 5 3.89 47.63 44.78
C ILE A 5 2.87 46.56 45.16
N LEU A 6 1.58 46.85 45.02
CA LEU A 6 0.53 45.84 45.05
C LEU A 6 -0.32 45.96 43.80
N LEU A 7 -0.45 44.80 43.18
CA LEU A 7 -0.89 44.49 41.84
C LEU A 7 -2.28 45.06 41.49
N SER A 8 -2.33 45.67 40.31
CA SER A 8 -3.38 45.54 39.28
C SER A 8 -4.64 44.75 39.66
N LEU A 9 -5.68 45.48 40.06
CA LEU A 9 -7.07 45.06 40.01
C LEU A 9 -7.63 45.44 38.62
N ALA A 10 -7.42 44.58 37.63
CA ALA A 10 -8.14 44.66 36.36
C ALA A 10 -9.27 43.63 36.41
N LEU A 11 -10.50 44.11 36.63
CA LEU A 11 -11.73 43.37 36.41
C LEU A 11 -11.73 42.83 34.97
N PHE A 12 -11.52 41.53 34.80
CA PHE A 12 -12.07 40.81 33.65
C PHE A 12 -13.31 40.08 34.13
N LEU A 13 -14.45 40.65 33.72
CA LEU A 13 -15.76 40.01 33.75
C LEU A 13 -15.63 38.67 33.01
N PHE A 14 -15.70 37.56 33.74
CA PHE A 14 -15.92 36.24 33.15
C PHE A 14 -17.30 36.23 32.51
N SER A 15 -17.34 36.52 31.21
CA SER A 15 -18.46 36.11 30.36
C SER A 15 -18.47 34.59 30.33
N CYS A 16 -19.44 34.04 31.05
CA CYS A 16 -19.84 32.65 30.93
C CYS A 16 -20.59 32.49 29.61
N SER A 17 -19.86 32.29 28.50
CA SER A 17 -20.43 31.66 27.32
C SER A 17 -20.16 30.17 27.41
N LYS A 18 -21.23 29.38 27.54
CA LYS A 18 -21.24 27.93 27.38
C LYS A 18 -20.30 27.54 26.23
N PRO A 19 -19.33 26.63 26.39
CA PRO A 19 -18.86 25.89 25.23
C PRO A 19 -20.10 25.14 24.73
N THR A 20 -20.64 25.59 23.60
CA THR A 20 -21.72 24.92 22.92
C THR A 20 -21.31 23.46 22.78
N ASP A 21 -22.11 22.57 23.36
CA ASP A 21 -22.07 21.14 23.10
C ASP A 21 -21.96 20.98 21.59
N THR A 22 -20.75 20.67 21.11
CA THR A 22 -20.59 20.21 19.75
C THR A 22 -21.00 18.76 19.82
N ASP A 23 -22.27 18.57 19.52
CA ASP A 23 -22.96 17.31 19.33
C ASP A 23 -21.99 16.19 18.92
N LEU A 24 -21.72 15.28 19.85
CA LEU A 24 -20.93 14.07 19.64
C LEU A 24 -21.67 13.03 18.77
N THR A 25 -22.79 13.39 18.15
CA THR A 25 -23.53 12.53 17.21
C THR A 25 -23.35 12.91 15.74
N ALA A 26 -22.23 13.55 15.39
CA ALA A 26 -21.66 13.33 14.07
C ALA A 26 -20.66 12.17 14.19
N ASP A 27 -21.16 10.95 14.01
CA ASP A 27 -20.40 9.88 13.38
C ASP A 27 -19.80 10.47 12.09
N LYS A 28 -18.64 11.13 12.20
CA LYS A 28 -17.66 11.17 11.13
C LYS A 28 -17.11 9.75 11.04
N GLN A 29 -17.97 8.83 10.60
CA GLN A 29 -17.53 7.75 9.74
C GLN A 29 -16.68 8.45 8.68
N LEU A 30 -15.38 8.21 8.71
CA LEU A 30 -14.56 8.35 7.53
C LEU A 30 -15.23 7.45 6.48
N LYS A 31 -16.12 8.03 5.68
CA LYS A 31 -16.64 7.38 4.49
C LYS A 31 -15.44 7.22 3.57
N PHE A 32 -14.82 6.05 3.63
CA PHE A 32 -14.01 5.52 2.56
C PHE A 32 -14.97 5.10 1.45
N ASP A 33 -15.66 6.09 0.85
CA ASP A 33 -16.44 5.93 -0.39
C ASP A 33 -15.47 5.90 -1.59
N ASP A 34 -14.36 5.18 -1.45
CA ASP A 34 -13.42 4.95 -2.55
C ASP A 34 -14.07 3.94 -3.49
N SER A 35 -14.25 4.32 -4.75
CA SER A 35 -14.82 3.42 -5.75
C SER A 35 -14.00 2.12 -5.83
N PRO A 36 -14.60 0.96 -6.16
CA PRO A 36 -13.85 -0.30 -6.29
C PRO A 36 -12.66 -0.19 -7.25
N THR A 37 -12.81 0.63 -8.30
CA THR A 37 -11.75 0.98 -9.25
C THR A 37 -10.62 1.79 -8.59
N THR A 38 -10.96 2.74 -7.71
CA THR A 38 -9.99 3.49 -6.91
C THR A 38 -9.18 2.53 -6.03
N LEU A 39 -9.83 1.62 -5.31
CA LEU A 39 -9.17 0.68 -4.42
C LEU A 39 -8.27 -0.33 -5.15
N LEU A 40 -8.71 -0.81 -6.32
CA LEU A 40 -7.87 -1.63 -7.21
C LEU A 40 -6.64 -0.85 -7.68
N ASN A 41 -6.84 0.38 -8.16
CA ASN A 41 -5.77 1.23 -8.64
C ASN A 41 -4.79 1.58 -7.53
N GLU A 42 -5.26 1.93 -6.32
CA GLU A 42 -4.43 2.20 -5.15
C GLU A 42 -3.63 0.97 -4.75
N SER A 43 -4.28 -0.20 -4.67
CA SER A 43 -3.58 -1.45 -4.31
C SER A 43 -2.47 -1.75 -5.32
N LEU A 44 -2.76 -1.68 -6.62
CA LEU A 44 -1.76 -1.88 -7.68
C LEU A 44 -0.67 -0.81 -7.65
N ASN A 45 -1.01 0.46 -7.54
CA ASN A 45 -0.03 1.54 -7.44
C ASN A 45 0.83 1.40 -6.19
N GLU A 46 0.28 0.98 -5.06
CA GLU A 46 1.05 0.70 -3.85
C GLU A 46 2.00 -0.49 -4.08
N PHE A 47 1.54 -1.58 -4.70
CA PHE A 47 2.39 -2.70 -5.08
C PHE A 47 3.56 -2.22 -5.94
N GLU A 48 3.25 -1.42 -6.96
CA GLU A 48 4.22 -0.84 -7.89
C GLU A 48 5.19 0.12 -7.20
N ASN A 49 4.71 1.03 -6.36
CA ASN A 49 5.54 2.02 -5.67
C ASN A 49 6.51 1.38 -4.67
N LEU A 50 6.04 0.38 -3.90
CA LEU A 50 6.92 -0.38 -3.02
C LEU A 50 7.99 -1.09 -3.85
N HIS A 51 7.59 -1.66 -5.00
CA HIS A 51 8.48 -2.37 -5.89
C HIS A 51 9.55 -1.46 -6.53
N GLU A 52 9.17 -0.28 -7.05
CA GLU A 52 10.11 0.72 -7.57
C GLU A 52 11.08 1.21 -6.48
N TRP A 53 10.59 1.39 -5.25
CA TRP A 53 11.42 1.74 -4.09
C TRP A 53 12.45 0.66 -3.76
N ILE A 54 12.03 -0.61 -3.86
CA ILE A 54 12.89 -1.79 -3.73
C ILE A 54 13.93 -1.83 -4.86
N LEU A 55 13.54 -1.59 -6.12
CA LEU A 55 14.42 -1.60 -7.30
C LEU A 55 15.55 -0.57 -7.21
N ALA A 56 15.29 0.58 -6.58
CA ALA A 56 16.26 1.67 -6.40
C ALA A 56 17.44 1.35 -5.44
N GLY A 57 17.62 0.08 -5.03
CA GLY A 57 18.84 -0.37 -4.33
C GLY A 57 18.98 0.07 -2.87
N ARG A 58 17.91 0.56 -2.24
CA ARG A 58 17.95 1.03 -0.83
C ARG A 58 17.95 -0.17 0.15
N PRO A 59 18.83 -0.21 1.18
CA PRO A 59 19.03 -1.37 2.07
C PRO A 59 17.86 -1.62 3.06
N MET A 60 17.63 -2.89 3.45
CA MET A 60 16.42 -3.38 4.16
C MET A 60 16.66 -4.51 5.20
N GLY A 61 15.84 -4.53 6.27
CA GLY A 61 15.70 -5.57 7.33
C GLY A 61 15.35 -4.94 8.69
N LYS A 62 14.68 -5.56 9.70
CA LYS A 62 14.28 -4.81 10.94
C LYS A 62 15.44 -4.55 11.90
N GLN A 63 16.33 -5.53 11.99
CA GLN A 63 17.60 -5.53 12.72
C GLN A 63 18.79 -5.14 11.83
N ASN A 64 18.54 -5.04 10.51
CA ASN A 64 19.40 -4.47 9.48
C ASN A 64 18.76 -3.22 8.83
N ALA A 65 17.90 -2.50 9.56
CA ALA A 65 17.13 -1.37 9.05
C ALA A 65 18.04 -0.16 8.97
N VAL A 66 18.75 0.00 7.85
CA VAL A 66 19.72 1.10 7.71
C VAL A 66 19.00 2.46 7.55
N PHE A 67 17.70 2.49 7.20
CA PHE A 67 17.07 3.75 6.81
C PHE A 67 15.85 4.12 7.65
N LYS A 68 16.09 5.02 8.61
CA LYS A 68 15.08 5.93 9.16
C LYS A 68 14.90 7.07 8.14
N PHE A 69 13.78 7.09 7.42
CA PHE A 69 13.38 8.36 6.79
C PHE A 69 12.83 9.25 7.90
N ASP A 70 13.70 10.03 8.55
CA ASP A 70 13.27 11.19 9.33
C ASP A 70 12.74 12.23 8.36
N LYS A 71 11.48 12.10 7.96
CA LYS A 71 10.80 13.20 7.26
C LYS A 71 10.25 14.12 8.34
N SER A 72 11.14 14.99 8.84
CA SER A 72 11.07 15.73 10.11
C SER A 72 11.42 14.89 11.34
N THR A 73 11.88 15.53 12.41
CA THR A 73 12.45 14.92 13.64
C THR A 73 11.54 13.95 14.41
N ALA A 74 10.36 13.63 13.89
CA ALA A 74 9.25 13.04 14.61
C ALA A 74 8.52 11.91 13.84
N ASP A 75 8.72 11.79 12.52
CA ASP A 75 8.12 10.75 11.67
C ASP A 75 9.19 9.74 11.20
N SER A 76 8.91 8.44 11.25
CA SER A 76 9.84 7.39 10.80
C SER A 76 9.16 6.37 9.89
N VAL A 77 9.85 5.94 8.82
CA VAL A 77 9.40 4.83 7.96
C VAL A 77 10.47 3.72 7.97
N TRP A 78 10.04 2.46 8.13
CA TRP A 78 10.87 1.25 8.19
C TRP A 78 10.42 0.26 7.12
N ILE A 79 11.35 -0.44 6.46
CA ILE A 79 11.02 -1.49 5.48
C ILE A 79 11.91 -2.72 5.72
N TYR A 80 11.30 -3.90 5.83
CA TYR A 80 12.01 -5.14 6.15
C TYR A 80 11.25 -6.42 5.73
N GLY A 81 11.96 -7.55 5.70
CA GLY A 81 11.38 -8.85 5.37
C GLY A 81 10.90 -9.56 6.63
N ASP A 82 9.86 -10.36 6.53
CA ASP A 82 9.37 -11.18 7.64
C ASP A 82 8.72 -12.46 7.09
N THR A 83 8.21 -13.33 7.96
CA THR A 83 7.46 -14.52 7.59
C THR A 83 6.08 -14.54 8.25
N LEU A 84 5.05 -14.89 7.48
CA LEU A 84 3.73 -15.20 8.02
C LEU A 84 3.63 -16.68 8.44
N PRO A 85 2.65 -17.03 9.30
CA PRO A 85 2.33 -18.43 9.57
C PRO A 85 2.17 -19.23 8.26
N GLY A 86 2.82 -20.39 8.19
CA GLY A 86 2.94 -21.17 6.95
C GLY A 86 4.21 -20.91 6.14
N GLY A 87 5.15 -20.09 6.64
CA GLY A 87 6.47 -19.88 6.04
C GLY A 87 6.47 -18.95 4.83
N LEU A 88 5.39 -18.20 4.60
CA LEU A 88 5.30 -17.24 3.50
C LEU A 88 6.15 -16.01 3.82
N GLY A 89 7.19 -15.78 3.02
CA GLY A 89 8.00 -14.57 3.09
C GLY A 89 7.18 -13.33 2.70
N VAL A 90 7.28 -12.26 3.47
CA VAL A 90 6.55 -10.99 3.23
C VAL A 90 7.47 -9.79 3.31
N VAL A 91 7.09 -8.72 2.64
CA VAL A 91 7.71 -7.39 2.80
C VAL A 91 6.83 -6.56 3.70
N ILE A 92 7.40 -6.02 4.78
CA ILE A 92 6.74 -5.14 5.74
C ILE A 92 7.23 -3.71 5.57
N THR A 93 6.31 -2.75 5.49
CA THR A 93 6.59 -1.32 5.62
C THR A 93 5.89 -0.77 6.86
N GLU A 94 6.63 -0.13 7.78
CA GLU A 94 6.09 0.52 8.96
C GLU A 94 6.23 2.04 8.86
N LYS A 95 5.18 2.80 9.14
CA LYS A 95 5.23 4.27 9.24
C LYS A 95 4.76 4.71 10.62
N HIS A 96 5.53 5.55 11.28
CA HIS A 96 5.22 6.21 12.55
C HIS A 96 5.18 7.72 12.33
N SER A 97 4.17 8.41 12.87
CA SER A 97 4.08 9.89 12.80
C SER A 97 3.86 10.54 14.17
N TYR A 98 4.45 11.72 14.42
CA TYR A 98 4.43 12.46 15.71
C TYR A 98 4.57 14.01 15.52
N PRO A 99 4.00 14.97 16.32
CA PRO A 99 3.01 14.95 17.45
C PRO A 99 1.58 15.38 17.00
N LYS A 100 0.48 15.45 17.79
CA LYS A 100 0.02 14.99 19.12
C LYS A 100 -1.51 14.85 18.96
N GLY A 101 -2.01 13.62 18.82
CA GLY A 101 -3.45 13.39 18.67
C GLY A 101 -3.76 11.91 18.67
N LEU A 102 -3.10 11.14 17.81
CA LEU A 102 -3.05 9.68 17.88
C LEU A 102 -1.70 9.24 17.30
N LEU A 103 -0.99 8.37 18.02
CA LEU A 103 0.19 7.70 17.48
C LEU A 103 -0.28 6.82 16.32
N LEU A 104 -0.02 7.23 15.08
CA LEU A 104 -0.39 6.43 13.94
C LEU A 104 0.77 5.53 13.56
N ILE A 105 0.67 4.25 13.89
CA ILE A 105 1.57 3.22 13.34
C ILE A 105 0.80 2.54 12.21
N THR A 106 1.37 2.51 11.01
CA THR A 106 0.80 1.75 9.89
C THR A 106 1.79 0.69 9.47
N LYS A 107 1.39 -0.58 9.49
CA LYS A 107 2.13 -1.72 8.94
C LYS A 107 1.49 -2.12 7.62
N ASN A 108 2.29 -2.29 6.57
CA ASN A 108 1.82 -2.82 5.30
C ASN A 108 2.62 -4.08 4.94
N TYR A 109 1.93 -5.21 4.74
CA TYR A 109 2.50 -6.51 4.39
C TYR A 109 2.18 -6.83 2.94
N LYS A 110 3.17 -7.29 2.18
CA LYS A 110 2.97 -7.74 0.80
C LYS A 110 3.63 -9.08 0.53
N TYR A 111 2.89 -9.96 -0.13
CA TYR A 111 3.40 -11.27 -0.53
C TYR A 111 2.62 -11.85 -1.72
N GLY A 112 3.26 -12.80 -2.39
CA GLY A 112 2.61 -13.66 -3.38
C GLY A 112 2.33 -15.04 -2.80
N ASP A 113 1.15 -15.58 -3.10
CA ASP A 113 0.77 -16.96 -2.81
C ASP A 113 0.47 -17.64 -4.15
N TYR A 114 1.48 -18.35 -4.65
CA TYR A 114 1.43 -19.03 -5.93
C TYR A 114 0.43 -20.20 -5.92
N ALA A 115 0.28 -20.90 -4.79
CA ALA A 115 -0.65 -22.04 -4.70
C ALA A 115 -2.11 -21.62 -4.91
N ASN A 116 -2.45 -20.39 -4.52
CA ASN A 116 -3.78 -19.81 -4.72
C ASN A 116 -3.81 -18.72 -5.80
N LEU A 117 -2.75 -18.61 -6.60
CA LEU A 117 -2.65 -17.64 -7.70
C LEU A 117 -3.06 -16.22 -7.29
N LYS A 118 -2.53 -15.77 -6.15
CA LYS A 118 -2.93 -14.49 -5.55
C LYS A 118 -1.78 -13.64 -5.09
N ILE A 119 -1.99 -12.33 -5.14
CA ILE A 119 -1.14 -11.33 -4.52
C ILE A 119 -1.93 -10.71 -3.37
N VAL A 120 -1.29 -10.52 -2.22
CA VAL A 120 -1.94 -10.02 -1.02
C VAL A 120 -1.25 -8.75 -0.54
N SER A 121 -2.05 -7.73 -0.25
CA SER A 121 -1.65 -6.53 0.50
C SER A 121 -2.46 -6.49 1.78
N ILE A 122 -1.80 -6.33 2.92
CA ILE A 122 -2.45 -6.13 4.21
C ILE A 122 -1.97 -4.81 4.76
N THR A 123 -2.88 -3.90 5.05
CA THR A 123 -2.60 -2.65 5.78
C THR A 123 -3.22 -2.74 7.17
N GLU A 124 -2.39 -2.62 8.19
CA GLU A 124 -2.79 -2.57 9.60
C GLU A 124 -2.47 -1.20 10.17
N ARG A 125 -3.46 -0.60 10.80
CA ARG A 125 -3.36 0.72 11.43
C ARG A 125 -3.53 0.56 12.94
N PHE A 126 -2.62 1.15 13.69
CA PHE A 126 -2.63 1.18 15.14
C PHE A 126 -2.66 2.64 15.59
N ILE A 127 -3.40 2.92 16.66
CA ILE A 127 -3.51 4.28 17.24
C ILE A 127 -2.70 4.44 18.55
N SER A 128 -2.05 3.36 19.01
CA SER A 128 -1.14 3.35 20.17
C SER A 128 -0.09 2.23 20.09
N TRP A 129 1.00 2.36 20.87
CA TRP A 129 2.01 1.32 21.04
C TRP A 129 1.46 0.07 21.74
N SER A 130 0.49 0.24 22.65
CA SER A 130 -0.16 -0.88 23.31
C SER A 130 -1.01 -1.71 22.34
N GLN A 131 -1.65 -1.07 21.36
CA GLN A 131 -2.36 -1.77 20.28
C GLN A 131 -1.40 -2.43 19.30
N TYR A 132 -0.27 -1.79 18.98
CA TYR A 132 0.74 -2.32 18.07
C TYR A 132 1.25 -3.74 18.43
N ASN A 133 1.27 -4.06 19.73
CA ASN A 133 1.66 -5.38 20.24
C ASN A 133 0.49 -6.37 20.40
N ASN A 134 -0.75 -5.94 20.17
CA ASN A 134 -1.95 -6.74 20.43
C ASN A 134 -2.83 -6.88 19.18
N SER A 135 -3.53 -5.81 18.80
CA SER A 135 -4.47 -5.81 17.68
C SER A 135 -4.54 -4.44 17.02
N PRO A 136 -4.65 -4.40 15.67
CA PRO A 136 -4.84 -3.15 14.95
C PRO A 136 -6.23 -2.56 15.22
N GLU A 137 -6.30 -1.22 15.19
CA GLU A 137 -7.56 -0.48 15.20
C GLU A 137 -8.34 -0.75 13.92
N THR A 138 -7.63 -0.70 12.79
CA THR A 138 -8.16 -1.13 11.49
C THR A 138 -7.19 -2.04 10.77
N LYS A 139 -7.73 -3.06 10.12
CA LYS A 139 -6.98 -3.92 9.21
C LYS A 139 -7.73 -3.99 7.90
N ILE A 140 -7.00 -3.85 6.79
CA ILE A 140 -7.54 -4.00 5.45
C ILE A 140 -6.67 -5.04 4.76
N LYS A 141 -7.27 -6.13 4.32
CA LYS A 141 -6.63 -7.15 3.49
C LYS A 141 -7.23 -7.08 2.11
N THR A 142 -6.40 -6.77 1.12
CA THR A 142 -6.74 -6.85 -0.30
C THR A 142 -6.05 -8.09 -0.89
N GLU A 143 -6.84 -9.03 -1.39
CA GLU A 143 -6.37 -10.17 -2.16
C GLU A 143 -6.76 -9.95 -3.61
N LEU A 144 -5.77 -9.89 -4.49
CA LEU A 144 -5.96 -9.90 -5.93
C LEU A 144 -5.74 -11.34 -6.40
N THR A 145 -6.78 -11.94 -6.97
CA THR A 145 -6.73 -13.24 -7.64
C THR A 145 -7.15 -13.08 -9.09
N PHE A 146 -6.90 -14.09 -9.90
CA PHE A 146 -7.36 -14.15 -11.28
C PHE A 146 -7.97 -15.51 -11.54
N GLU A 147 -9.01 -15.54 -12.37
CA GLU A 147 -9.54 -16.81 -12.85
C GLU A 147 -8.52 -17.45 -13.80
N SER A 148 -8.37 -18.78 -13.70
CA SER A 148 -7.56 -19.54 -14.63
C SER A 148 -8.10 -19.41 -16.07
N ALA A 149 -7.26 -19.73 -17.05
CA ALA A 149 -7.65 -19.64 -18.47
C ALA A 149 -8.97 -20.37 -18.74
N PRO A 150 -9.87 -19.79 -19.57
CA PRO A 150 -9.66 -18.67 -20.50
C PRO A 150 -10.08 -17.29 -19.97
N SER A 151 -10.46 -17.15 -18.70
CA SER A 151 -11.04 -15.91 -18.18
C SER A 151 -9.96 -14.84 -17.90
N LYS A 152 -10.19 -13.60 -18.34
CA LYS A 152 -9.34 -12.44 -18.03
C LYS A 152 -9.81 -11.67 -16.79
N THR A 153 -10.56 -12.35 -15.92
CA THR A 153 -11.18 -11.71 -14.76
C THR A 153 -10.16 -11.50 -13.65
N ILE A 154 -10.03 -10.24 -13.20
CA ILE A 154 -9.39 -9.93 -11.93
C ILE A 154 -10.47 -10.00 -10.85
N ILE A 155 -10.23 -10.79 -9.81
CA ILE A 155 -11.10 -10.84 -8.63
C ILE A 155 -10.37 -10.13 -7.50
N THR A 156 -11.02 -9.13 -6.91
CA THR A 156 -10.49 -8.40 -5.76
C THR A 156 -11.34 -8.72 -4.55
N HIS A 157 -10.75 -9.39 -3.56
CA HIS A 157 -11.37 -9.55 -2.25
C HIS A 157 -10.82 -8.50 -1.30
N ILE A 158 -11.70 -7.67 -0.75
CA ILE A 158 -11.34 -6.68 0.27
C ILE A 158 -11.99 -7.13 1.56
N THR A 159 -11.17 -7.42 2.57
CA THR A 159 -11.66 -7.70 3.91
C THR A 159 -11.21 -6.57 4.83
N LYS A 160 -12.17 -5.89 5.45
CA LYS A 160 -11.94 -4.77 6.37
C LYS A 160 -12.32 -5.24 7.79
N TRP A 161 -11.42 -5.03 8.74
CA TRP A 161 -11.69 -5.19 10.16
C TRP A 161 -11.61 -3.81 10.81
N THR A 162 -12.68 -3.37 11.45
CA THR A 162 -12.74 -2.10 12.19
C THR A 162 -13.42 -2.36 13.52
N LYS A 163 -12.73 -2.08 14.64
CA LYS A 163 -13.28 -2.24 15.99
C LYS A 163 -13.94 -3.61 16.24
N GLY A 164 -13.33 -4.68 15.72
CA GLY A 164 -13.83 -6.06 15.85
C GLY A 164 -14.91 -6.49 14.86
N ILE A 165 -15.43 -5.58 14.02
CA ILE A 165 -16.37 -5.92 12.95
C ILE A 165 -15.59 -6.26 11.70
N GLN A 166 -15.89 -7.42 11.10
CA GLN A 166 -15.33 -7.85 9.83
C GLN A 166 -16.37 -7.67 8.71
N THR A 167 -16.01 -6.94 7.66
CA THR A 167 -16.75 -6.89 6.41
C THR A 167 -15.89 -7.45 5.27
N ARG A 168 -16.54 -8.12 4.31
CA ARG A 168 -15.87 -8.65 3.13
C ARG A 168 -16.64 -8.24 1.88
N GLU A 169 -15.93 -7.59 0.97
CA GLU A 169 -16.42 -7.17 -0.33
C GLU A 169 -15.65 -7.95 -1.40
N THR A 170 -16.32 -8.34 -2.48
CA THR A 170 -15.68 -9.01 -3.61
C THR A 170 -16.12 -8.35 -4.90
N TYR A 171 -15.14 -7.93 -5.69
CA TYR A 171 -15.34 -7.27 -6.98
C TYR A 171 -14.78 -8.14 -8.09
N TYR A 172 -15.54 -8.23 -9.18
CA TYR A 172 -15.18 -8.99 -10.37
C TYR A 172 -14.98 -8.02 -11.53
N PHE A 173 -13.75 -7.91 -12.01
CA PHE A 173 -13.40 -7.10 -13.16
C PHE A 173 -13.27 -8.02 -14.37
N ARG A 174 -14.41 -8.27 -15.03
CA ARG A 174 -14.50 -9.16 -16.21
C ARG A 174 -13.99 -8.50 -17.49
N GLU A 175 -14.02 -7.18 -17.52
CA GLU A 175 -13.47 -6.37 -18.61
C GLU A 175 -12.22 -5.64 -18.13
N PRO A 176 -11.29 -5.28 -19.04
CA PRO A 176 -10.12 -4.49 -18.69
C PRO A 176 -10.50 -3.18 -18.00
N VAL A 177 -9.85 -2.88 -16.88
CA VAL A 177 -10.00 -1.61 -16.18
C VAL A 177 -9.14 -0.56 -16.88
N ILE A 178 -9.79 0.48 -17.41
CA ILE A 178 -9.13 1.53 -18.18
C ILE A 178 -9.11 2.83 -17.37
N THR A 179 -7.94 3.44 -17.27
CA THR A 179 -7.75 4.78 -16.70
C THR A 179 -7.13 5.68 -17.76
N ILE A 180 -7.73 6.85 -18.00
CA ILE A 180 -7.25 7.83 -18.99
C ILE A 180 -6.69 9.03 -18.23
N ASP A 181 -5.45 9.39 -18.54
CA ASP A 181 -4.82 10.61 -18.07
C ASP A 181 -4.56 11.53 -19.26
N ASN A 182 -5.52 12.44 -19.50
CA ASN A 182 -5.44 13.42 -20.58
C ASN A 182 -4.27 14.40 -20.41
N SER A 183 -3.85 14.67 -19.18
CA SER A 183 -2.77 15.63 -18.90
C SER A 183 -1.40 15.10 -19.32
N ARG A 184 -1.22 13.78 -19.21
CA ARG A 184 0.00 13.08 -19.61
C ARG A 184 -0.10 12.45 -21.00
N GLY A 185 -1.27 12.51 -21.64
CA GLY A 185 -1.51 11.89 -22.95
C GLY A 185 -1.38 10.36 -22.91
N ILE A 186 -1.75 9.72 -21.80
CA ILE A 186 -1.61 8.26 -21.62
C ILE A 186 -2.93 7.59 -21.24
N LYS A 187 -3.06 6.32 -21.64
CA LYS A 187 -4.11 5.39 -21.23
C LYS A 187 -3.47 4.20 -20.54
N THR A 188 -3.95 3.86 -19.35
CA THR A 188 -3.55 2.65 -18.63
C THR A 188 -4.66 1.60 -18.74
N VAL A 189 -4.32 0.38 -19.14
CA VAL A 189 -5.22 -0.76 -19.27
C VAL A 189 -4.77 -1.85 -18.33
N ARG A 190 -5.65 -2.32 -17.44
CA ARG A 190 -5.37 -3.36 -16.45
C ARG A 190 -6.27 -4.57 -16.69
N GLN A 191 -5.68 -5.75 -16.83
CA GLN A 191 -6.42 -7.01 -17.03
C GLN A 191 -5.64 -8.19 -16.47
N ALA A 192 -6.30 -9.30 -16.16
CA ALA A 192 -5.60 -10.54 -15.90
C ALA A 192 -5.09 -11.15 -17.22
N ASP A 193 -3.89 -11.72 -17.18
CA ASP A 193 -3.38 -12.63 -18.19
C ASP A 193 -3.41 -14.04 -17.60
N PRO A 194 -4.44 -14.84 -17.92
CA PRO A 194 -4.61 -16.15 -17.32
C PRO A 194 -3.59 -17.18 -17.80
N ASN A 195 -2.91 -16.93 -18.92
CA ASN A 195 -1.89 -17.85 -19.43
C ASN A 195 -0.56 -17.69 -18.68
N ASN A 196 -0.31 -16.49 -18.16
CA ASN A 196 0.90 -16.17 -17.44
C ASN A 196 0.67 -16.03 -15.93
N GLU A 197 -0.57 -16.20 -15.47
CA GLU A 197 -0.95 -16.12 -14.06
C GLU A 197 -0.54 -14.78 -13.42
N VAL A 198 -0.81 -13.68 -14.15
CA VAL A 198 -0.42 -12.32 -13.74
C VAL A 198 -1.53 -11.32 -13.99
N ILE A 199 -1.41 -10.17 -13.33
CA ILE A 199 -2.10 -8.94 -13.73
C ILE A 199 -1.17 -8.15 -14.64
N VAL A 200 -1.66 -7.79 -15.82
CA VAL A 200 -0.95 -6.97 -16.78
C VAL A 200 -1.51 -5.55 -16.74
N THR A 201 -0.62 -4.59 -16.50
CA THR A 201 -0.87 -3.16 -16.59
C THR A 201 -0.13 -2.61 -17.81
N GLU A 202 -0.87 -2.23 -18.84
CA GLU A 202 -0.32 -1.63 -20.06
C GLU A 202 -0.49 -0.12 -20.04
N THR A 203 0.60 0.61 -20.22
CA THR A 203 0.57 2.05 -20.49
C THR A 203 0.71 2.27 -21.99
N ARG A 204 -0.27 2.94 -22.57
CA ARG A 204 -0.38 3.22 -23.99
C ARG A 204 -0.44 4.73 -24.22
N ASP A 205 0.13 5.16 -25.33
CA ASP A 205 -0.07 6.51 -25.84
C ASP A 205 -1.55 6.73 -26.17
N LEU A 206 -2.13 7.85 -25.71
CA LEU A 206 -3.58 8.07 -25.81
C LEU A 206 -4.03 8.30 -27.25
N THR A 207 -3.21 8.93 -28.09
CA THR A 207 -3.58 9.32 -29.46
C THR A 207 -3.32 8.19 -30.45
N THR A 208 -2.17 7.54 -30.35
CA THR A 208 -1.71 6.51 -31.30
C THR A 208 -2.03 5.09 -30.84
N ASN A 209 -2.43 4.92 -29.57
CA ASN A 209 -2.65 3.61 -28.92
C ASN A 209 -1.41 2.69 -28.93
N LYS A 210 -0.23 3.23 -29.25
CA LYS A 210 1.05 2.53 -29.19
C LYS A 210 1.33 2.10 -27.75
N LEU A 211 1.78 0.86 -27.57
CA LEU A 211 2.23 0.37 -26.27
C LEU A 211 3.56 1.02 -25.92
N LEU A 212 3.62 1.69 -24.78
CA LEU A 212 4.82 2.34 -24.25
C LEU A 212 5.49 1.46 -23.21
N GLN A 213 4.68 0.86 -22.34
CA GLN A 213 5.14 0.02 -21.25
C GLN A 213 4.11 -1.05 -20.93
N SER A 214 4.56 -2.26 -20.59
CA SER A 214 3.71 -3.31 -20.02
C SER A 214 4.32 -3.82 -18.73
N ARG A 215 3.58 -3.79 -17.64
CA ARG A 215 4.00 -4.25 -16.32
C ARG A 215 3.19 -5.46 -15.90
N TRP A 216 3.86 -6.57 -15.65
CA TRP A 216 3.24 -7.83 -15.23
C TRP A 216 3.51 -8.03 -13.74
N THR A 217 2.46 -8.22 -12.95
CA THR A 217 2.58 -8.45 -11.51
C THR A 217 1.91 -9.76 -11.15
N GLY A 218 2.62 -10.62 -10.41
CA GLY A 218 2.12 -11.95 -10.05
C GLY A 218 2.79 -12.52 -8.80
N PRO A 219 2.23 -13.61 -8.24
CA PRO A 219 2.94 -14.42 -7.28
C PRO A 219 4.12 -15.14 -7.96
N SER A 220 5.21 -15.35 -7.22
CA SER A 220 6.38 -16.06 -7.74
C SER A 220 6.26 -17.57 -7.51
N SER A 221 6.32 -18.35 -8.59
CA SER A 221 6.42 -19.82 -8.50
C SER A 221 7.79 -20.30 -8.04
N THR A 222 8.85 -19.57 -8.42
CA THR A 222 10.25 -19.91 -8.09
C THR A 222 10.60 -19.64 -6.64
N TYR A 223 9.96 -18.63 -6.05
CA TYR A 223 10.29 -18.15 -4.70
C TYR A 223 9.01 -18.02 -3.87
N PRO A 224 8.67 -19.02 -3.04
CA PRO A 224 7.47 -19.01 -2.21
C PRO A 224 7.36 -17.75 -1.33
N GLY A 225 6.15 -17.20 -1.21
CA GLY A 225 5.91 -15.90 -0.55
C GLY A 225 6.33 -14.69 -1.40
N GLY A 226 7.17 -14.90 -2.40
CA GLY A 226 7.62 -13.86 -3.30
C GLY A 226 6.50 -13.35 -4.20
N PHE A 227 6.50 -12.05 -4.43
CA PHE A 227 5.77 -11.45 -5.54
C PHE A 227 6.79 -10.89 -6.52
N PHE A 228 6.45 -10.89 -7.81
CA PHE A 228 7.28 -10.30 -8.83
C PHE A 228 6.56 -9.21 -9.57
N THR A 229 7.36 -8.30 -10.12
CA THR A 229 6.94 -7.34 -11.11
C THR A 229 7.92 -7.41 -12.26
N ARG A 230 7.40 -7.52 -13.48
CA ARG A 230 8.18 -7.42 -14.72
C ARG A 230 7.75 -6.20 -15.50
N THR A 231 8.65 -5.24 -15.64
CA THR A 231 8.43 -4.06 -16.48
C THR A 231 9.07 -4.31 -17.85
N ASN A 232 8.25 -4.27 -18.89
CA ASN A 232 8.64 -4.34 -20.29
C ASN A 232 8.51 -2.92 -20.89
N ASN A 233 9.59 -2.40 -21.46
CA ASN A 233 9.63 -1.09 -22.10
C ASN A 233 9.67 -1.26 -23.61
N TYR A 234 8.88 -0.43 -24.31
CA TYR A 234 8.72 -0.52 -25.75
C TYR A 234 9.11 0.80 -26.41
N GLU A 235 9.80 0.70 -27.55
CA GLU A 235 10.02 1.83 -28.47
C GLU A 235 9.43 1.45 -29.82
N ASP A 236 8.53 2.30 -30.34
CA ASP A 236 7.78 2.06 -31.57
C ASP A 236 7.09 0.68 -31.64
N GLY A 237 6.62 0.20 -30.49
CA GLY A 237 5.93 -1.08 -30.36
C GLY A 237 6.84 -2.30 -30.28
N ASN A 238 8.15 -2.13 -30.37
CA ASN A 238 9.13 -3.20 -30.19
C ASN A 238 9.63 -3.23 -28.75
N LEU A 239 9.78 -4.42 -28.18
CA LEU A 239 10.36 -4.59 -26.84
C LEU A 239 11.86 -4.23 -26.89
N VAL A 240 12.26 -3.24 -26.10
CA VAL A 240 13.65 -2.73 -26.04
C VAL A 240 14.34 -3.08 -24.73
N SER A 241 13.57 -3.24 -23.66
CA SER A 241 14.08 -3.75 -22.40
C SER A 241 13.01 -4.46 -21.60
N TRP A 242 13.39 -5.48 -20.82
CA TRP A 242 12.61 -5.82 -19.64
C TRP A 242 13.45 -6.08 -18.40
N THR A 243 12.85 -5.75 -17.26
CA THR A 243 13.39 -6.09 -15.94
C THR A 243 12.29 -6.77 -15.14
N LYS A 244 12.54 -8.01 -14.72
CA LYS A 244 11.73 -8.74 -13.76
C LYS A 244 12.44 -8.68 -12.42
N THR A 245 11.71 -8.33 -11.38
CA THR A 245 12.22 -8.41 -10.02
C THR A 245 11.25 -9.17 -9.16
N THR A 246 11.76 -10.16 -8.46
CA THR A 246 11.03 -10.88 -7.42
C THR A 246 11.54 -10.44 -6.07
N THR A 247 10.63 -10.04 -5.19
CA THR A 247 10.98 -9.66 -3.81
C THR A 247 10.47 -10.70 -2.84
N VAL A 248 11.32 -11.13 -1.92
CA VAL A 248 11.02 -12.17 -0.92
C VAL A 248 11.56 -11.74 0.44
N GLY A 249 10.70 -11.70 1.47
CA GLY A 249 11.14 -11.59 2.86
C GLY A 249 11.70 -12.92 3.39
N GLN A 250 12.72 -12.86 4.23
CA GLN A 250 13.36 -14.03 4.84
C GLN A 250 13.10 -14.07 6.35
N GLY A 251 13.23 -15.28 6.95
CA GLY A 251 13.01 -15.49 8.38
C GLY A 251 14.03 -14.82 9.30
N ASP A 252 15.18 -14.41 8.77
CA ASP A 252 16.20 -13.61 9.50
C ASP A 252 15.88 -12.10 9.49
N GLY A 253 14.80 -11.71 8.83
CA GLY A 253 14.37 -10.32 8.68
C GLY A 253 14.92 -9.63 7.43
N SER A 254 15.75 -10.31 6.62
CA SER A 254 16.31 -9.75 5.38
C SER A 254 15.32 -9.80 4.22
N ILE A 255 15.58 -9.00 3.17
CA ILE A 255 14.84 -9.06 1.90
C ILE A 255 15.80 -9.48 0.81
N ILE A 256 15.46 -10.55 0.11
CA ILE A 256 16.18 -10.98 -1.09
C ILE A 256 15.43 -10.46 -2.33
N LYS A 257 16.22 -9.96 -3.28
CA LYS A 257 15.75 -9.50 -4.58
C LYS A 257 16.40 -10.35 -5.65
N TYR A 258 15.58 -10.99 -6.48
CA TYR A 258 16.03 -11.68 -7.67
C TYR A 258 15.71 -10.80 -8.85
N ILE A 259 16.73 -10.43 -9.61
CA ILE A 259 16.60 -9.49 -10.72
C ILE A 259 17.00 -10.21 -12.00
N ASP A 260 16.02 -10.48 -12.84
CA ASP A 260 16.23 -10.97 -14.19
C ASP A 260 16.10 -9.78 -15.15
N ARG A 261 17.01 -9.67 -16.12
CA ARG A 261 16.99 -8.60 -17.12
C ARG A 261 17.30 -9.15 -18.49
N TYR A 262 16.68 -8.57 -19.49
CA TYR A 262 17.07 -8.67 -20.89
C TYR A 262 17.42 -7.23 -21.34
N PRO A 263 18.05 -7.06 -22.49
CA PRO A 263 17.54 -6.13 -23.50
C PRO A 263 16.02 -6.23 -23.72
#